data_AF-A0A8S2G0Q5-F1
#
_entry.id   AF-A0A8S2G0Q5-F1
#
_cell.length_a   1.000
_cell.length_b   1.000
_cell.length_c   1.000
_cell.angle_alpha   90.00
_cell.angle_beta   90.00
_cell.angle_gamma   90.00
#
_symmetry.space_group_name_H-M   'P 1'
#
loop_
_entity.id
_entity.type
_entity.pdbx_description
1 polymer ?
#
loop_
_entity_poly.entity_id
_entity_poly.type
_entity_poly.pdbx_seq_one_letter_code
_entity_poly.pdbx_strand_id
1 'polypeptide(L)'
;KSVIPDMSSALYLDAKMTPPNDQQILLLRKIMAAGMVDRLAKKIEQPIIINGKKVYNAYQTLVLEESVFVHPSSVLLNEMPSFVCYQDIHETSRMYMRGLCSIDIEWIPQLNPHICQFGLPEDDPSPRYDSNNDKIMCHRKATIGRLTWTLPKAIETDYPDTIDRYRWFGKFFLDGQICLKLEKFKPVLLCSSNSMVKSWANLMKRTEMLLNALVIKKIYNKKNLLNVWKSETK
;
A
#
# COMPACT_ATOMS: atom_id res chain seq x y z
N LYS A 1 -13.77 12.10 4.51
CA LYS A 1 -13.12 13.40 4.84
C LYS A 1 -12.17 13.70 3.70
N SER A 2 -12.57 14.60 2.80
CA SER A 2 -11.73 15.04 1.69
C SER A 2 -10.55 15.81 2.27
N VAL A 3 -9.32 15.38 1.96
CA VAL A 3 -8.13 16.19 2.24
C VAL A 3 -8.05 17.21 1.12
N ILE A 4 -8.75 18.33 1.29
CA ILE A 4 -8.49 19.52 0.50
C ILE A 4 -7.34 20.21 1.25
N PRO A 5 -6.13 20.29 0.66
CA PRO A 5 -5.05 21.07 1.24
C PRO A 5 -5.52 22.52 1.35
N ASP A 6 -5.20 23.16 2.46
CA ASP A 6 -5.57 24.52 2.82
C ASP A 6 -5.39 25.51 1.64
N MET A 7 -6.50 25.85 0.95
CA MET A 7 -6.55 26.78 -0.21
C MET A 7 -6.49 28.26 0.23
N SER A 8 -5.94 28.54 1.41
CA SER A 8 -5.83 29.90 1.97
C SER A 8 -4.62 30.68 1.47
N SER A 9 -3.72 30.05 0.70
CA SER A 9 -2.69 30.73 -0.07
C SER A 9 -3.19 30.91 -1.50
N ALA A 10 -3.22 32.15 -1.99
CA ALA A 10 -3.62 32.47 -3.35
C ALA A 10 -2.85 31.57 -4.33
N LEU A 11 -3.57 30.71 -5.06
CA LEU A 11 -3.05 29.95 -6.18
C LEU A 11 -2.63 30.95 -7.26
N TYR A 12 -1.40 31.46 -7.16
CA TYR A 12 -0.81 32.32 -8.16
C TYR A 12 -0.44 31.46 -9.36
N LEU A 13 -1.16 31.64 -10.47
CA LEU A 13 -0.91 30.95 -11.71
C LEU A 13 0.28 31.61 -12.41
N ASP A 14 1.50 31.13 -12.14
CA ASP A 14 2.66 31.53 -12.93
C ASP A 14 2.60 30.85 -14.32
N ALA A 15 2.30 31.64 -15.35
CA ALA A 15 2.26 31.15 -16.73
C ALA A 15 3.64 30.68 -17.24
N LYS A 16 4.73 31.00 -16.54
CA LYS A 16 6.10 30.62 -16.89
C LYS A 16 6.78 29.86 -15.75
N MET A 17 6.23 28.70 -15.42
CA MET A 17 6.81 27.80 -14.43
C MET A 17 8.29 27.49 -14.77
N THR A 18 9.14 27.49 -13.75
CA THR A 18 10.52 27.02 -13.87
C THR A 18 10.55 25.51 -14.14
N PRO A 19 11.58 24.98 -14.83
CA PRO A 19 11.76 23.55 -14.97
C PRO A 19 11.72 22.84 -13.61
N PRO A 20 11.00 21.71 -13.50
CA PRO A 20 10.86 21.01 -12.23
C PRO A 20 12.17 20.33 -11.82
N ASN A 21 12.38 20.21 -10.51
CA ASN A 21 13.47 19.41 -9.95
C ASN A 21 13.14 17.91 -9.90
N ASP A 22 14.12 17.06 -9.61
CA ASP A 22 13.95 15.60 -9.61
C ASP A 22 12.88 15.11 -8.63
N GLN A 23 12.75 15.75 -7.47
CA GLN A 23 11.72 15.42 -6.48
C GLN A 23 10.32 15.77 -7.00
N GLN A 24 10.16 16.93 -7.64
CA GLN A 24 8.91 17.36 -8.28
C GLN A 24 8.55 16.41 -9.43
N ILE A 25 9.53 16.02 -10.25
CA ILE A 25 9.32 15.03 -11.32
C ILE A 25 8.84 13.69 -10.73
N LEU A 26 9.48 13.20 -9.67
CA LEU A 26 9.05 11.97 -8.99
C LEU A 26 7.61 12.07 -8.46
N LEU A 27 7.26 13.20 -7.84
CA LEU A 27 5.91 13.44 -7.32
C LEU A 27 4.88 13.55 -8.45
N LEU A 28 5.21 14.22 -9.55
CA LEU A 28 4.35 14.30 -10.73
C LEU A 28 4.10 12.90 -11.33
N ARG A 29 5.12 12.05 -11.42
CA ARG A 29 4.96 10.65 -11.86
C ARG A 29 4.03 9.87 -10.94
N LYS A 30 4.14 10.05 -9.62
CA LYS A 30 3.22 9.44 -8.64
C LYS A 30 1.79 9.97 -8.78
N ILE A 31 1.60 11.26 -9.03
CA ILE A 31 0.28 11.86 -9.27
C ILE A 31 -0.34 11.26 -10.55
N MET A 32 0.43 11.13 -11.62
CA MET A 32 -0.03 10.51 -12.86
C MET A 32 -0.43 9.04 -12.64
N ALA A 33 0.41 8.27 -11.93
CA ALA A 33 0.11 6.88 -11.57
C ALA A 33 -1.15 6.76 -10.68
N ALA A 34 -1.40 7.74 -9.82
CA ALA A 34 -2.60 7.80 -9.00
C ALA A 34 -3.86 8.08 -9.83
N GLY A 35 -3.78 8.96 -10.83
CA GLY A 35 -4.92 9.29 -11.70
C GLY A 35 -5.23 8.22 -12.75
N MET A 36 -4.23 7.44 -13.18
CA MET A 36 -4.33 6.45 -14.26
C MET A 36 -4.46 5.01 -13.72
N VAL A 37 -5.39 4.81 -12.78
CA VAL A 37 -5.52 3.57 -11.99
C VAL A 37 -5.68 2.30 -12.85
N ASP A 38 -6.52 2.39 -13.88
CA ASP A 38 -6.85 1.30 -14.80
C ASP A 38 -5.93 1.24 -16.03
N ARG A 39 -5.10 2.27 -16.23
CA ARG A 39 -4.23 2.41 -17.41
C ARG A 39 -2.78 2.10 -17.10
N LEU A 40 -2.57 0.93 -16.51
CA LEU A 40 -1.25 0.39 -16.21
C LEU A 40 -0.87 -0.69 -17.21
N ALA A 41 0.40 -0.71 -17.61
CA ALA A 41 0.94 -1.74 -18.48
C ALA A 41 2.28 -2.27 -17.96
N LYS A 42 2.45 -3.60 -18.04
CA LYS A 42 3.64 -4.34 -17.66
C LYS A 42 4.33 -4.87 -18.90
N LYS A 43 5.65 -4.67 -18.99
CA LYS A 43 6.46 -5.23 -20.07
C LYS A 43 6.48 -6.76 -20.01
N ILE A 44 6.32 -7.39 -21.16
CA ILE A 44 6.46 -8.83 -21.32
C ILE A 44 7.92 -9.09 -21.71
N GLU A 45 8.65 -9.78 -20.84
CA GLU A 45 10.08 -10.07 -21.06
C GLU A 45 10.30 -11.12 -22.16
N GLN A 46 9.35 -12.04 -22.32
CA GLN A 46 9.43 -13.10 -23.33
C GLN A 46 8.74 -12.66 -24.62
N PRO A 47 9.24 -13.09 -25.79
CA PRO A 47 8.58 -12.82 -27.06
C PRO A 47 7.22 -13.51 -27.10
N ILE A 48 6.21 -12.78 -27.56
CA ILE A 48 4.88 -13.30 -27.83
C ILE A 48 4.80 -13.77 -29.29
N ILE A 49 3.91 -14.72 -29.58
CA ILE A 49 3.69 -15.21 -30.94
C ILE A 49 2.43 -14.52 -31.48
N ILE A 50 2.58 -13.73 -32.53
CA ILE A 50 1.47 -13.11 -33.26
C ILE A 50 1.56 -13.58 -34.72
N ASN A 51 0.51 -14.24 -35.21
CA ASN A 51 0.43 -14.77 -36.58
C ASN A 51 1.66 -15.63 -36.98
N GLY A 52 2.10 -16.50 -36.06
CA GLY A 52 3.26 -17.38 -36.27
C GLY A 52 4.64 -16.69 -36.22
N LYS A 53 4.69 -15.37 -35.96
CA LYS A 53 5.94 -14.61 -35.83
C LYS A 53 6.22 -14.23 -34.38
N LYS A 54 7.48 -14.33 -33.97
CA LYS A 54 7.94 -13.85 -32.66
C LYS A 54 7.97 -12.33 -32.66
N VAL A 55 7.28 -11.73 -31.71
CA VAL A 55 7.21 -10.28 -31.51
C VAL A 55 7.75 -9.96 -30.12
N TYR A 56 8.67 -9.01 -30.06
CA TYR A 56 9.32 -8.53 -28.84
C TYR A 56 8.71 -7.20 -28.40
N ASN A 57 9.09 -6.73 -27.22
CA ASN A 57 8.77 -5.38 -26.74
C ASN A 57 7.26 -5.11 -26.58
N ALA A 58 6.51 -6.17 -26.29
CA ALA A 58 5.10 -6.11 -25.99
C ALA A 58 4.84 -5.78 -24.52
N TYR A 59 3.71 -5.14 -24.26
CA TYR A 59 3.20 -4.86 -22.94
C TYR A 59 1.84 -5.52 -22.77
N GLN A 60 1.58 -5.94 -21.54
CA GLN A 60 0.28 -6.42 -21.08
C GLN A 60 -0.38 -5.33 -20.26
N THR A 61 -1.66 -5.02 -20.55
CA THR A 61 -2.43 -4.03 -19.79
C THR A 61 -3.33 -4.70 -18.77
N LEU A 62 -3.91 -3.93 -17.84
CA LEU A 62 -4.90 -4.46 -16.89
C LEU A 62 -6.29 -4.67 -17.51
N VAL A 63 -6.58 -4.04 -18.64
CA VAL A 63 -7.94 -3.94 -19.21
C VAL A 63 -8.09 -4.76 -20.49
N LEU A 64 -7.09 -4.73 -21.37
CA LEU A 64 -7.09 -5.44 -22.65
C LEU A 64 -6.34 -6.77 -22.53
N GLU A 65 -6.92 -7.81 -23.13
CA GLU A 65 -6.27 -9.13 -23.29
C GLU A 65 -5.17 -9.09 -24.35
N GLU A 66 -5.35 -8.26 -25.37
CA GLU A 66 -4.38 -8.08 -26.44
C GLU A 66 -3.11 -7.37 -25.95
N SER A 67 -1.98 -7.76 -26.54
CA SER A 67 -0.70 -7.12 -26.27
C SER A 67 -0.59 -5.77 -26.97
N VAL A 68 -0.07 -4.78 -26.24
CA VAL A 68 0.07 -3.40 -26.72
C VAL A 68 1.53 -3.02 -26.82
N PHE A 69 1.84 -2.00 -27.62
CA PHE A 69 3.21 -1.57 -27.91
C PHE A 69 3.40 -0.09 -27.57
N VAL A 70 4.63 0.31 -27.25
CA VAL A 70 4.98 1.72 -27.10
C VAL A 70 4.89 2.39 -28.48
N HIS A 71 4.17 3.51 -28.59
CA HIS A 71 4.07 4.23 -29.86
C HIS A 71 5.45 4.73 -30.33
N PRO A 72 5.79 4.67 -31.63
CA PRO A 72 7.11 5.05 -32.13
C PRO A 72 7.52 6.51 -31.85
N SER A 73 6.55 7.41 -31.64
CA SER A 73 6.83 8.81 -31.29
C SER A 73 7.09 9.04 -29.79
N SER A 74 7.01 8.00 -28.96
CA SER A 74 7.24 8.12 -27.53
C SER A 74 8.73 8.25 -27.22
N VAL A 75 9.07 9.13 -26.28
CA VAL A 75 10.43 9.24 -25.73
C VAL A 75 10.88 7.96 -25.01
N LEU A 76 9.93 7.14 -24.51
CA LEU A 76 10.21 5.90 -23.79
C LEU A 76 10.43 4.69 -24.71
N LEU A 77 10.43 4.87 -26.03
CA LEU A 77 10.60 3.76 -26.99
C LEU A 77 11.94 3.04 -26.84
N ASN A 78 12.99 3.78 -26.49
CA ASN A 78 14.34 3.21 -26.32
C ASN A 78 14.56 2.67 -24.90
N GLU A 79 13.98 3.31 -23.88
CA GLU A 79 14.16 2.90 -22.48
C GLU A 79 13.40 1.62 -22.13
N MET A 80 12.21 1.43 -22.71
CA MET A 80 11.37 0.24 -22.52
C MET A 80 11.24 -0.19 -21.04
N PRO A 81 10.75 0.70 -20.16
CA PRO A 81 10.64 0.44 -18.73
C PRO A 81 9.69 -0.72 -18.41
N SER A 82 9.93 -1.42 -17.29
CA SER A 82 9.15 -2.60 -16.90
C SER A 82 7.68 -2.30 -16.64
N PHE A 83 7.37 -1.11 -16.13
CA PHE A 83 6.01 -0.66 -15.86
C PHE A 83 5.80 0.77 -16.32
N VAL A 84 4.65 1.00 -16.94
CA VAL A 84 4.21 2.32 -17.41
C VAL A 84 2.74 2.54 -17.06
N CYS A 85 2.37 3.80 -16.84
CA CYS A 85 1.00 4.22 -17.04
C CYS A 85 0.87 4.89 -18.41
N TYR A 86 -0.32 4.82 -19.01
CA TYR A 86 -0.58 5.39 -20.33
C TYR A 86 -1.85 6.24 -20.33
N GLN A 87 -1.90 7.23 -21.20
CA GLN A 87 -3.08 8.08 -21.35
C GLN A 87 -4.13 7.39 -22.20
N ASP A 88 -3.77 6.78 -23.32
CA ASP A 88 -4.70 6.27 -24.32
C ASP A 88 -4.03 5.20 -25.20
N ILE A 89 -4.86 4.36 -25.83
CA ILE A 89 -4.42 3.29 -26.74
C ILE A 89 -5.10 3.51 -28.08
N HIS A 90 -4.31 3.58 -29.15
CA HIS A 90 -4.80 3.74 -30.50
C HIS A 90 -4.51 2.49 -31.32
N GLU A 91 -5.56 1.98 -31.97
CA GLU A 91 -5.44 0.90 -32.93
C GLU A 91 -5.10 1.46 -34.31
N THR A 92 -4.03 0.97 -34.91
CA THR A 92 -3.67 1.29 -36.31
C THR A 92 -3.26 0.02 -37.03
N SER A 93 -1.96 -0.23 -37.18
CA SER A 93 -1.42 -1.54 -37.59
C SER A 93 -1.30 -2.51 -36.40
N ARG A 94 -1.14 -1.95 -35.20
CA ARG A 94 -1.14 -2.62 -33.90
C ARG A 94 -1.77 -1.68 -32.88
N MET A 95 -2.06 -2.20 -31.69
CA MET A 95 -2.42 -1.39 -30.53
C MET A 95 -1.19 -0.67 -29.97
N TYR A 96 -1.20 0.67 -30.02
CA TYR A 96 -0.12 1.49 -29.50
C TYR A 96 -0.57 2.37 -28.33
N MET A 97 0.19 2.33 -27.23
CA MET A 97 0.03 3.23 -26.08
C MET A 97 0.61 4.61 -26.39
N ARG A 98 -0.09 5.66 -25.97
CA ARG A 98 0.34 7.07 -26.02
C ARG A 98 0.24 7.73 -24.64
N GLY A 99 0.93 8.85 -24.47
CA GLY A 99 1.03 9.57 -23.20
C GLY A 99 1.63 8.70 -22.08
N LEU A 100 2.76 8.04 -22.36
CA LEU A 100 3.37 7.12 -21.40
C LEU A 100 4.15 7.86 -20.32
N CYS A 101 4.09 7.32 -19.11
CA CYS A 101 4.95 7.70 -18.00
C CYS A 101 5.48 6.43 -17.34
N SER A 102 6.79 6.35 -17.12
CA SER A 102 7.40 5.25 -16.36
C SER A 102 6.94 5.33 -14.90
N ILE A 103 6.73 4.18 -14.26
CA ILE A 103 6.30 4.12 -12.86
C ILE A 103 7.01 2.99 -12.13
N ASP A 104 7.16 3.12 -10.81
CA ASP A 104 7.48 1.97 -9.98
C ASP A 104 6.19 1.33 -9.47
N ILE A 105 6.06 0.03 -9.68
CA ILE A 105 4.86 -0.73 -9.32
C ILE A 105 4.60 -0.73 -7.81
N GLU A 106 5.64 -0.53 -6.99
CA GLU A 106 5.56 -0.43 -5.53
C GLU A 106 4.77 0.79 -5.05
N TRP A 107 4.56 1.81 -5.90
CA TRP A 107 3.75 2.98 -5.55
C TRP A 107 2.25 2.66 -5.57
N ILE A 108 1.82 1.72 -6.41
CA ILE A 108 0.41 1.46 -6.71
C ILE A 108 -0.41 1.09 -5.46
N PRO A 109 0.05 0.25 -4.52
CA PRO A 109 -0.78 -0.11 -3.38
C PRO A 109 -1.05 1.03 -2.41
N GLN A 110 -0.15 2.01 -2.33
CA GLN A 110 -0.34 3.21 -1.51
C GLN A 110 -1.25 4.22 -2.21
N LEU A 111 -1.10 4.37 -3.52
CA LEU A 111 -1.89 5.32 -4.33
C LEU A 111 -3.30 4.81 -4.60
N ASN A 112 -3.43 3.51 -4.91
CA ASN A 112 -4.64 2.85 -5.39
C ASN A 112 -4.81 1.44 -4.78
N PRO A 113 -5.10 1.33 -3.48
CA PRO A 113 -5.26 0.04 -2.81
C PRO A 113 -6.43 -0.80 -3.37
N HIS A 114 -7.42 -0.18 -4.00
CA HIS A 114 -8.62 -0.86 -4.50
C HIS A 114 -8.39 -1.81 -5.67
N ILE A 115 -7.32 -1.61 -6.45
CA ILE A 115 -6.92 -2.52 -7.54
C ILE A 115 -5.92 -3.59 -7.11
N CYS A 116 -5.53 -3.57 -5.82
CA CYS A 116 -4.58 -4.49 -5.24
C CYS A 116 -5.30 -5.54 -4.41
N GLN A 117 -4.87 -6.79 -4.54
CA GLN A 117 -5.25 -7.86 -3.64
C GLN A 117 -4.07 -8.16 -2.71
N PHE A 118 -4.27 -7.91 -1.41
CA PHE A 118 -3.24 -8.11 -0.40
C PHE A 118 -3.33 -9.50 0.22
N GLY A 119 -2.20 -10.21 0.28
CA GLY A 119 -2.06 -11.50 0.95
C GLY A 119 -2.11 -11.40 2.48
N LEU A 120 -1.73 -12.45 3.20
CA LEU A 120 -1.64 -12.40 4.66
C LEU A 120 -0.45 -11.52 5.12
N PRO A 121 -0.51 -10.95 6.34
CA PRO A 121 0.66 -10.33 6.97
C PRO A 121 1.85 -11.30 7.02
N GLU A 122 3.02 -10.83 6.63
CA GLU A 122 4.28 -11.55 6.77
C GLU A 122 4.72 -11.52 8.25
N ASP A 123 5.36 -12.61 8.70
CA ASP A 123 5.93 -12.70 10.05
C ASP A 123 7.25 -11.92 10.17
N ASP A 124 7.98 -11.78 9.06
CA ASP A 124 9.25 -11.05 8.95
C ASP A 124 9.21 -10.05 7.78
N PRO A 125 9.35 -8.74 8.02
CA PRO A 125 9.51 -8.08 9.31
C PRO A 125 8.21 -8.10 10.14
N SER A 126 8.37 -8.28 11.45
CA SER A 126 7.24 -8.32 12.37
C SER A 126 6.44 -7.01 12.36
N PRO A 127 5.11 -7.07 12.57
CA PRO A 127 4.29 -5.87 12.70
C PRO A 127 4.85 -4.86 13.70
N ARG A 128 4.61 -3.57 13.43
CA ARG A 128 5.05 -2.45 14.29
C ARG A 128 3.91 -1.48 14.55
N TYR A 129 3.95 -0.77 15.67
CA TYR A 129 3.04 0.33 15.93
C TYR A 129 3.64 1.65 15.39
N ASP A 130 2.88 2.34 14.54
CA ASP A 130 3.19 3.70 14.10
C ASP A 130 2.49 4.71 15.03
N SER A 131 3.28 5.34 15.89
CA SER A 131 2.81 6.32 16.87
C SER A 131 2.30 7.62 16.24
N ASN A 132 2.76 7.97 15.04
CA ASN A 132 2.36 9.21 14.36
C ASN A 132 0.94 9.08 13.79
N ASN A 133 0.67 7.95 13.13
CA ASN A 133 -0.63 7.69 12.50
C ASN A 133 -1.61 6.93 13.41
N ASP A 134 -1.15 6.43 14.56
CA ASP A 134 -1.92 5.60 15.49
C ASP A 134 -2.46 4.33 14.81
N LYS A 135 -1.57 3.64 14.10
CA LYS A 135 -1.88 2.43 13.32
C LYS A 135 -0.90 1.32 13.60
N ILE A 136 -1.35 0.08 13.43
CA ILE A 136 -0.47 -1.07 13.44
C ILE A 136 -0.12 -1.36 11.98
N MET A 137 1.17 -1.34 11.66
CA MET A 137 1.67 -1.56 10.31
C MET A 137 2.18 -3.00 10.20
N CYS A 138 1.95 -3.63 9.05
CA CYS A 138 2.48 -4.95 8.70
C CYS A 138 2.97 -4.98 7.25
N HIS A 139 3.80 -5.95 6.92
CA HIS A 139 4.27 -6.16 5.57
C HIS A 139 3.43 -7.23 4.90
N ARG A 140 2.95 -6.94 3.68
CA ARG A 140 2.08 -7.85 2.91
C ARG A 140 2.54 -7.88 1.47
N LYS A 141 2.57 -9.07 0.88
CA LYS A 141 2.63 -9.20 -0.58
C LYS A 141 1.30 -8.75 -1.16
N ALA A 142 1.34 -8.07 -2.31
CA ALA A 142 0.15 -7.71 -3.05
C ALA A 142 0.27 -8.14 -4.51
N THR A 143 -0.88 -8.45 -5.10
CA THR A 143 -1.04 -8.64 -6.53
C THR A 143 -1.90 -7.52 -7.09
N ILE A 144 -1.64 -7.12 -8.33
CA ILE A 144 -2.35 -6.00 -8.98
C ILE A 144 -3.19 -6.53 -10.14
N GLY A 145 -4.45 -6.12 -10.15
CA GLY A 145 -5.40 -6.37 -11.23
C GLY A 145 -5.75 -7.84 -11.45
N ARG A 146 -6.51 -8.09 -12.53
CA ARG A 146 -7.04 -9.43 -12.86
C ARG A 146 -5.95 -10.43 -13.27
N LEU A 147 -4.87 -9.91 -13.84
CA LEU A 147 -3.73 -10.68 -14.31
C LEU A 147 -2.71 -10.98 -13.19
N THR A 148 -3.10 -10.70 -11.94
CA THR A 148 -2.37 -11.07 -10.71
C THR A 148 -0.88 -10.74 -10.76
N TRP A 149 -0.54 -9.52 -11.24
CA TRP A 149 0.84 -9.07 -11.26
C TRP A 149 1.38 -9.00 -9.84
N THR A 150 2.32 -9.89 -9.50
CA THR A 150 2.94 -9.95 -8.18
C THR A 150 3.93 -8.81 -8.00
N LEU A 151 3.83 -8.12 -6.85
CA LEU A 151 4.86 -7.18 -6.44
C LEU A 151 6.13 -7.93 -6.04
N PRO A 152 7.31 -7.40 -6.40
CA PRO A 152 8.59 -8.05 -6.09
C PRO A 152 8.90 -8.05 -4.58
N LYS A 153 8.41 -7.05 -3.84
CA LYS A 153 8.64 -6.88 -2.41
C LYS A 153 7.33 -6.78 -1.65
N ALA A 154 7.34 -7.30 -0.42
CA ALA A 154 6.27 -7.03 0.53
C ALA A 154 6.29 -5.54 0.88
N ILE A 155 5.10 -4.95 0.96
CA ILE A 155 4.94 -3.52 1.22
C ILE A 155 4.30 -3.30 2.58
N GLU A 156 4.65 -2.18 3.20
CA GLU A 156 4.09 -1.79 4.48
C GLU A 156 2.67 -1.24 4.31
N THR A 157 1.73 -1.83 5.05
CA THR A 157 0.30 -1.52 4.99
C THR A 157 -0.32 -1.55 6.39
N ASP A 158 -1.49 -0.93 6.55
CA ASP A 158 -2.25 -1.04 7.79
C ASP A 158 -2.66 -2.50 8.04
N TYR A 159 -2.54 -2.95 9.29
CA TYR A 159 -2.88 -4.31 9.68
C TYR A 159 -4.37 -4.57 9.37
N PRO A 160 -4.71 -5.68 8.70
CA PRO A 160 -6.09 -5.97 8.32
C PRO A 160 -6.99 -6.04 9.56
N ASP A 161 -8.29 -5.77 9.39
CA ASP A 161 -9.26 -5.82 10.48
C ASP A 161 -9.61 -7.27 10.86
N THR A 162 -8.66 -7.95 11.50
CA THR A 162 -8.79 -9.31 12.01
C THR A 162 -8.60 -9.33 13.53
N ILE A 163 -8.95 -10.44 14.17
CA ILE A 163 -8.72 -10.66 15.61
C ILE A 163 -7.25 -10.44 15.97
N ASP A 164 -6.33 -10.80 15.07
CA ASP A 164 -4.89 -10.62 15.30
C ASP A 164 -4.48 -9.15 15.43
N ARG A 165 -5.22 -8.22 14.82
CA ARG A 165 -5.00 -6.78 15.02
C ARG A 165 -5.10 -6.40 16.50
N TYR A 166 -6.10 -6.94 17.20
CA TYR A 166 -6.31 -6.71 18.63
C TYR A 166 -5.23 -7.40 19.48
N ARG A 167 -4.73 -8.57 19.05
CA ARG A 167 -3.60 -9.24 19.70
C ARG A 167 -2.33 -8.39 19.61
N TRP A 168 -2.01 -7.88 18.42
CA TRP A 168 -0.89 -6.97 18.20
C TRP A 168 -1.07 -5.66 18.97
N PHE A 169 -2.27 -5.09 18.99
CA PHE A 169 -2.58 -3.91 19.80
C PHE A 169 -2.30 -4.18 21.29
N GLY A 170 -2.78 -5.30 21.82
CA GLY A 170 -2.55 -5.71 23.20
C GLY A 170 -1.06 -5.89 23.51
N LYS A 171 -0.29 -6.50 22.60
CA LYS A 171 1.17 -6.60 22.73
C LYS A 171 1.81 -5.21 22.86
N PHE A 172 1.55 -4.29 21.92
CA PHE A 172 2.14 -2.95 21.93
C PHE A 172 1.67 -2.08 23.10
N PHE A 173 0.44 -2.31 23.58
CA PHE A 173 -0.10 -1.68 24.77
C PHE A 173 0.67 -2.12 26.03
N LEU A 174 0.89 -3.43 26.19
CA LEU A 174 1.67 -3.98 27.31
C LEU A 174 3.16 -3.61 27.24
N ASP A 175 3.71 -3.48 26.03
CA ASP A 175 5.08 -2.99 25.81
C ASP A 175 5.25 -1.50 26.12
N GLY A 176 4.17 -0.77 26.37
CA GLY A 176 4.20 0.67 26.66
C GLY A 176 4.33 1.58 25.44
N GLN A 177 4.33 1.03 24.21
CA GLN A 177 4.47 1.83 22.98
C GLN A 177 3.26 2.73 22.73
N ILE A 178 2.06 2.29 23.12
CA ILE A 178 0.82 3.04 22.96
C ILE A 178 0.62 4.03 24.12
N CYS A 179 0.96 3.59 25.33
CA CYS A 179 0.88 4.36 26.56
C CYS A 179 2.22 4.32 27.29
N LEU A 180 3.04 5.36 27.10
CA LEU A 180 4.40 5.46 27.67
C LEU A 180 4.42 5.32 29.20
N LYS A 181 3.33 5.69 29.89
CA LYS A 181 3.23 5.50 31.35
C LYS A 181 3.29 4.03 31.78
N LEU A 182 2.99 3.09 30.89
CA LEU A 182 3.02 1.66 31.15
C LEU A 182 4.41 1.03 30.93
N GLU A 183 5.30 1.71 30.22
CA GLU A 183 6.63 1.20 29.88
C GLU A 183 7.44 0.80 31.14
N LYS A 184 7.31 1.59 32.21
CA LYS A 184 7.94 1.30 33.51
C LYS A 184 7.50 -0.02 34.15
N PHE A 185 6.34 -0.56 33.77
CA PHE A 185 5.82 -1.82 34.30
C PHE A 185 6.19 -3.04 33.45
N LYS A 186 6.84 -2.84 32.29
CA LYS A 186 7.30 -3.92 31.42
C LYS A 186 8.14 -5.01 32.12
N PRO A 187 9.14 -4.68 32.99
CA PRO A 187 9.96 -5.72 33.63
C PRO A 187 9.21 -6.51 34.71
N VAL A 188 8.11 -5.98 35.25
CA VAL A 188 7.30 -6.63 36.29
C VAL A 188 6.09 -7.38 35.73
N LEU A 189 5.95 -7.45 34.40
CA LEU A 189 4.91 -8.24 33.76
C LEU A 189 5.13 -9.73 34.05
N LEU A 190 4.12 -10.35 34.67
CA LEU A 190 4.10 -11.78 34.97
C LEU A 190 4.21 -12.67 33.71
N CYS A 191 3.87 -12.14 32.53
CA CYS A 191 4.02 -12.81 31.25
C CYS A 191 4.51 -11.81 30.21
N SER A 192 5.40 -12.25 29.32
CA SER A 192 5.86 -11.42 28.20
C SER A 192 4.68 -10.95 27.34
N SER A 193 4.74 -9.70 26.88
CA SER A 193 3.80 -9.13 25.91
C SER A 193 3.68 -9.97 24.63
N ASN A 194 4.76 -10.66 24.23
CA ASN A 194 4.79 -11.59 23.10
C ASN A 194 3.80 -12.76 23.26
N SER A 195 3.37 -13.09 24.47
CA SER A 195 2.35 -14.12 24.68
C SER A 195 1.00 -13.76 24.04
N MET A 196 0.72 -12.47 23.78
CA MET A 196 -0.52 -12.05 23.11
C MET A 196 -0.61 -12.51 21.65
N VAL A 197 0.52 -12.69 20.97
CA VAL A 197 0.58 -12.97 19.52
C VAL A 197 0.92 -14.43 19.18
N LYS A 198 1.18 -15.27 20.20
CA LYS A 198 1.49 -16.69 19.98
C LYS A 198 0.24 -17.52 19.74
N SER A 199 0.38 -18.63 19.02
CA SER A 199 -0.73 -19.56 18.70
C SER A 199 -1.46 -20.12 19.92
N TRP A 200 -0.76 -20.25 21.06
CA TRP A 200 -1.32 -20.72 22.32
C TRP A 200 -1.86 -19.61 23.23
N ALA A 201 -1.89 -18.36 22.78
CA ALA A 201 -2.37 -17.21 23.57
C ALA A 201 -3.79 -17.42 24.12
N ASN A 202 -4.64 -18.17 23.42
CA ASN A 202 -6.02 -18.43 23.84
C ASN A 202 -6.11 -19.43 25.00
N LEU A 203 -5.05 -20.18 25.32
CA LEU A 203 -5.03 -21.09 26.47
C LEU A 203 -4.75 -20.36 27.79
N MET A 204 -4.22 -19.14 27.71
CA MET A 204 -3.97 -18.30 28.86
C MET A 204 -5.18 -17.42 29.15
N LYS A 205 -5.87 -17.68 30.26
CA LYS A 205 -7.05 -16.90 30.68
C LYS A 205 -6.80 -15.38 30.72
N ARG A 206 -5.59 -14.95 31.09
CA ARG A 206 -5.24 -13.51 31.20
C ARG A 206 -5.16 -12.82 29.83
N THR A 207 -4.52 -13.43 28.84
CA THR A 207 -4.40 -12.90 27.48
C THR A 207 -5.76 -12.92 26.78
N GLU A 208 -6.55 -13.98 27.00
CA GLU A 208 -7.92 -14.07 26.51
C GLU A 208 -8.83 -12.98 27.10
N MET A 209 -8.78 -12.75 28.42
CA MET A 209 -9.55 -11.68 29.07
C MET A 209 -9.22 -10.30 28.50
N LEU A 210 -7.93 -10.00 28.28
CA LEU A 210 -7.51 -8.74 27.67
C LEU A 210 -8.00 -8.65 26.22
N LEU A 211 -7.83 -9.70 25.42
CA LEU A 211 -8.27 -9.74 24.03
C LEU A 211 -9.78 -9.54 23.92
N ASN A 212 -10.58 -10.26 24.71
CA ASN A 212 -12.04 -10.13 24.72
C ASN A 212 -12.48 -8.71 25.09
N ALA A 213 -11.85 -8.09 26.09
CA ALA A 213 -12.14 -6.71 26.45
C ALA A 213 -11.83 -5.72 25.31
N LEU A 214 -10.73 -5.92 24.59
CA LEU A 214 -10.36 -5.10 23.43
C LEU A 214 -11.34 -5.29 22.26
N VAL A 215 -11.73 -6.54 21.96
CA VAL A 215 -12.64 -6.87 20.87
C VAL A 215 -14.06 -6.34 21.13
N ILE A 216 -14.61 -6.56 22.34
CA ILE A 216 -15.96 -6.10 22.71
C ILE A 216 -16.08 -4.59 22.55
N LYS A 217 -15.05 -3.85 22.98
CA LYS A 217 -15.02 -2.38 22.91
C LYS A 217 -14.44 -1.84 21.60
N LYS A 218 -14.10 -2.71 20.64
CA LYS A 218 -13.49 -2.38 19.35
C LYS A 218 -12.28 -1.45 19.49
N ILE A 219 -11.39 -1.77 20.44
CA ILE A 219 -10.18 -1.00 20.72
C ILE A 219 -9.02 -1.57 19.90
N TYR A 220 -8.69 -0.90 18.80
CA TYR A 220 -7.59 -1.28 17.91
C TYR A 220 -6.59 -0.13 17.63
N ASN A 221 -6.82 1.06 18.20
CA ASN A 221 -5.89 2.19 18.16
C ASN A 221 -5.98 3.03 19.47
N LYS A 222 -5.01 3.91 19.70
CA LYS A 222 -4.91 4.76 20.88
C LYS A 222 -6.11 5.70 21.01
N LYS A 223 -6.62 6.24 19.89
CA LYS A 223 -7.81 7.10 19.89
C LYS A 223 -9.05 6.37 20.41
N ASN A 224 -9.30 5.14 19.98
CA ASN A 224 -10.40 4.30 20.45
C ASN A 224 -10.26 4.03 21.96
N LEU A 225 -9.05 3.71 22.41
CA LEU A 225 -8.77 3.49 23.83
C LEU A 225 -9.07 4.75 24.68
N LEU A 226 -8.59 5.92 24.23
CA LEU A 226 -8.82 7.19 24.92
C LEU A 226 -10.31 7.58 24.93
N ASN A 227 -11.04 7.31 23.85
CA ASN A 227 -12.48 7.57 23.79
C ASN A 227 -13.24 6.71 24.80
N VAL A 228 -12.91 5.42 24.90
CA VAL A 228 -13.49 4.51 25.89
C VAL A 228 -13.15 4.95 27.32
N TRP A 229 -11.92 5.41 27.59
CA TRP A 229 -11.56 5.93 28.91
C TRP A 229 -12.27 7.23 29.29
N LYS A 230 -12.67 8.04 28.31
CA LYS A 230 -13.47 9.24 28.56
C LYS A 230 -14.93 8.90 28.85
N SER A 231 -15.49 7.91 28.15
CA SER A 231 -16.89 7.51 28.35
C SER A 231 -17.08 6.67 29.60
N GLU A 232 -16.08 5.89 29.98
CA GLU A 232 -16.09 5.02 31.13
C GLU A 232 -14.86 5.30 32.00
N THR A 233 -14.98 6.33 32.84
CA THR A 233 -14.13 6.44 34.03
C THR A 233 -14.57 5.35 35.00
N LYS A 234 -13.70 4.36 35.21
CA LYS A 234 -13.88 3.31 36.23
C LYS A 234 -14.18 3.90 37.59
#